data_AF-A0A2E0AHA6-F1
#
_entry.id   AF-A0A2E0AHA6-F1
#
_cell.length_a   1.000
_cell.length_b   1.000
_cell.length_c   1.000
_cell.angle_alpha   90.00
_cell.angle_beta   90.00
_cell.angle_gamma   90.00
#
_symmetry.space_group_name_H-M   'P 1'
#
loop_
_entity.id
_entity.type
_entity.pdbx_description
1 polymer ?
#
loop_
_entity_poly.entity_id
_entity_poly.type
_entity_poly.pdbx_seq_one_letter_code
_entity_poly.pdbx_strand_id
1 'polypeptide(L)'
;MPDKNQYQRPVKAQHHAAGYGLAELIISVAAGSVLITGTAIGMRSISSSMDASDRLTSLRNSATTGLRLLRAETQRSLHLMFLNQPNEDGVGQEQKNLTQLSHSDYDQSLTDCATLAEENNNNFKPAFGMKMAELDHPVIYGLGLARNTKNFALLRCGPALSGDGRYEVEKVILSSVLENIGITPCIDACSGDDLSTALQKLDLTLDNENRNASRAYPEPAFAFETDEAAKMLRLVDPTDATDAVLHSFLQPPGVKRSLRVNLNFLAYARADKVNRDESSLLTNNGSNANFQGTNGLSGCNDDGGCTFFGIPVDSKAIQLIVDGSGSMSTCIAWGNNYTAKNRTYYNGSRYFRTRQNCLMTRMESLQTELRSLIESLENGTQVSLQSFSSPGYYNHRSLRDGQLITLDDISREEVLEFVSSLSASPVTNWGGTRPWDSLNLAFSNNEATAIFFMTDGDPNYDRNGGRWSNRDFQPTANTYINLNSKPNRSQPLEVNTVSVGQNSEWLKLISQGANGIYKMID
;
A
#
# COMPACT_ATOMS: atom_id res chain seq x y z
N MET A 1 59.98 -3.69 73.59
CA MET A 1 60.28 -4.61 72.46
C MET A 1 58.96 -5.10 71.87
N PRO A 2 58.93 -5.54 70.60
CA PRO A 2 57.89 -5.16 69.64
C PRO A 2 56.75 -6.22 69.53
N ASP A 3 55.76 -6.21 68.61
CA ASP A 3 55.62 -5.53 67.29
C ASP A 3 54.15 -5.55 66.76
N LYS A 4 53.81 -4.64 65.81
CA LYS A 4 52.76 -4.67 64.72
C LYS A 4 51.31 -5.17 65.00
N ASN A 5 50.23 -4.70 64.35
CA ASN A 5 49.91 -3.62 63.39
C ASN A 5 48.38 -3.35 63.51
N GLN A 6 47.89 -2.10 63.60
CA GLN A 6 47.36 -1.27 62.48
C GLN A 6 46.38 -1.98 61.51
N TYR A 7 45.17 -1.48 61.18
CA TYR A 7 44.36 -0.33 61.66
C TYR A 7 42.85 -0.62 61.44
N GLN A 8 41.94 0.19 62.03
CA GLN A 8 40.50 -0.12 62.16
C GLN A 8 39.54 0.73 61.26
N ARG A 9 38.49 0.07 60.70
CA ARG A 9 37.07 0.56 60.55
C ARG A 9 36.88 1.90 59.75
N PRO A 10 35.69 2.57 59.70
CA PRO A 10 34.26 2.20 59.98
C PRO A 10 33.27 2.43 58.77
N VAL A 11 32.13 1.71 58.64
CA VAL A 11 30.71 2.09 58.96
C VAL A 11 30.12 3.22 58.04
N LYS A 12 28.94 3.16 57.36
CA LYS A 12 27.56 2.80 57.81
C LYS A 12 26.53 2.59 56.64
N ALA A 13 25.41 1.91 56.94
CA ALA A 13 24.02 2.00 56.39
C ALA A 13 23.78 2.18 54.87
N GLN A 14 23.20 1.20 54.14
CA GLN A 14 21.78 0.77 54.08
C GLN A 14 20.84 1.67 53.24
N HIS A 15 20.31 1.09 52.15
CA HIS A 15 18.87 1.10 51.84
C HIS A 15 18.54 -0.12 50.95
N HIS A 16 17.51 -0.89 51.35
CA HIS A 16 16.86 -1.88 50.48
C HIS A 16 15.60 -1.27 49.86
N ALA A 17 15.36 -1.51 48.58
CA ALA A 17 14.02 -1.44 47.99
C ALA A 17 13.88 -2.44 46.83
N ALA A 18 12.85 -3.28 46.95
CA ALA A 18 12.23 -4.20 45.99
C ALA A 18 12.85 -4.39 44.58
N GLY A 19 13.12 -5.66 44.26
CA GLY A 19 13.10 -6.14 42.89
C GLY A 19 11.70 -6.60 42.46
N TYR A 20 11.23 -6.06 41.35
CA TYR A 20 10.41 -6.71 40.31
C TYR A 20 11.05 -6.22 39.00
N GLY A 21 11.13 -6.93 37.88
CA GLY A 21 10.54 -8.17 37.41
C GLY A 21 10.70 -8.11 35.88
N LEU A 22 10.96 -9.24 35.20
CA LEU A 22 11.29 -9.22 33.77
C LEU A 22 10.08 -8.82 32.88
N ALA A 23 9.99 -7.54 32.53
CA ALA A 23 9.25 -7.02 31.38
C ALA A 23 9.83 -5.65 30.97
N GLU A 24 9.70 -5.30 29.69
CA GLU A 24 10.13 -4.02 29.08
C GLU A 24 11.62 -3.64 29.20
N LEU A 25 12.44 -4.34 28.42
CA LEU A 25 13.67 -3.76 27.85
C LEU A 25 13.64 -3.86 26.32
N ILE A 26 12.67 -3.19 25.69
CA ILE A 26 12.72 -2.93 24.25
C ILE A 26 13.72 -1.80 24.03
N ILE A 27 14.98 -2.16 23.81
CA ILE A 27 15.98 -1.19 23.33
C ILE A 27 15.69 -0.90 21.86
N SER A 28 14.99 0.21 21.65
CA SER A 28 15.06 0.97 20.40
C SER A 28 16.45 1.61 20.30
N VAL A 29 17.37 0.97 19.56
CA VAL A 29 18.58 1.61 19.06
C VAL A 29 18.55 1.57 17.54
N ALA A 30 18.68 2.76 16.94
CA ALA A 30 18.65 2.95 15.50
C ALA A 30 19.95 2.48 14.83
N ALA A 31 19.81 1.88 13.65
CA ALA A 31 20.83 1.82 12.62
C ALA A 31 20.14 1.84 11.24
N GLY A 32 20.37 2.81 10.37
CA GLY A 32 21.15 4.04 10.58
C GLY A 32 21.10 4.95 9.36
N SER A 33 21.39 6.22 9.60
CA SER A 33 21.86 7.13 8.55
C SER A 33 23.05 6.52 7.80
N VAL A 34 23.17 6.80 6.50
CA VAL A 34 24.49 6.75 5.86
C VAL A 34 25.32 7.90 6.42
N LEU A 35 26.11 7.61 7.45
CA LEU A 35 27.26 8.41 7.87
C LEU A 35 28.25 7.48 8.62
N ILE A 36 29.53 7.62 8.29
CA ILE A 36 30.60 6.68 8.63
C ILE A 36 31.29 7.11 9.94
N THR A 37 31.37 6.23 10.96
CA THR A 37 32.46 6.24 11.97
C THR A 37 32.50 4.99 12.89
N GLY A 38 33.62 4.26 12.87
CA GLY A 38 34.45 3.97 14.06
C GLY A 38 34.04 2.96 15.18
N THR A 39 34.63 1.75 15.11
CA THR A 39 35.18 0.90 16.22
C THR A 39 34.29 -0.03 17.10
N ALA A 40 34.92 -1.10 17.63
CA ALA A 40 34.36 -2.30 18.30
C ALA A 40 34.16 -2.12 19.85
N ILE A 41 33.58 -3.01 20.69
CA ILE A 41 33.62 -4.49 20.93
C ILE A 41 32.34 -4.89 21.73
N GLY A 42 31.75 -6.12 21.76
CA GLY A 42 32.00 -7.40 21.06
C GLY A 42 32.04 -8.66 21.97
N MET A 43 30.97 -9.49 22.03
CA MET A 43 30.93 -10.82 22.71
C MET A 43 30.45 -11.93 21.75
N ARG A 44 31.12 -13.10 21.75
CA ARG A 44 30.99 -14.13 20.70
C ARG A 44 30.34 -15.44 21.20
N SER A 45 29.12 -15.72 20.72
CA SER A 45 28.59 -17.09 20.49
C SER A 45 27.15 -17.10 19.94
N ILE A 46 26.41 -15.99 20.03
CA ILE A 46 25.00 -15.89 19.57
C ILE A 46 24.86 -15.13 18.22
N SER A 47 25.89 -14.39 17.78
CA SER A 47 25.73 -13.35 16.74
C SER A 47 25.26 -13.87 15.37
N SER A 48 25.69 -15.04 14.90
CA SER A 48 25.41 -15.50 13.53
C SER A 48 23.91 -15.71 13.24
N SER A 49 23.10 -16.00 14.26
CA SER A 49 21.64 -16.12 14.13
C SER A 49 20.94 -14.76 14.12
N MET A 50 21.44 -13.81 14.92
CA MET A 50 20.93 -12.42 14.94
C MET A 50 21.31 -11.68 13.66
N ASP A 51 22.58 -11.76 13.24
CA ASP A 51 23.09 -11.21 11.97
C ASP A 51 22.30 -11.70 10.76
N ALA A 52 21.85 -12.96 10.77
CA ALA A 52 20.99 -13.54 9.73
C ALA A 52 19.55 -13.01 9.79
N SER A 53 18.99 -12.90 11.01
CA SER A 53 17.61 -12.44 11.25
C SER A 53 17.42 -10.96 10.90
N ASP A 54 18.39 -10.11 11.25
CA ASP A 54 18.36 -8.67 10.97
C ASP A 54 18.48 -8.41 9.45
N ARG A 55 19.36 -9.16 8.76
CA ARG A 55 19.47 -9.11 7.29
C ARG A 55 18.19 -9.57 6.59
N LEU A 56 17.56 -10.64 7.06
CA LEU A 56 16.31 -11.14 6.50
C LEU A 56 15.16 -10.13 6.70
N THR A 57 15.11 -9.48 7.88
CA THR A 57 14.11 -8.45 8.20
C THR A 57 14.31 -7.20 7.34
N SER A 58 15.55 -6.76 7.14
CA SER A 58 15.90 -5.69 6.21
C SER A 58 15.44 -5.99 4.77
N LEU A 59 15.68 -7.21 4.28
CA LEU A 59 15.19 -7.64 2.96
C LEU A 59 13.66 -7.68 2.86
N ARG A 60 12.95 -8.15 3.88
CA ARG A 60 11.47 -8.14 3.92
C ARG A 60 10.92 -6.71 3.89
N ASN A 61 11.54 -5.78 4.61
CA ASN A 61 11.13 -4.38 4.60
C ASN A 61 11.42 -3.72 3.24
N SER A 62 12.57 -4.02 2.63
CA SER A 62 12.91 -3.56 1.27
C SER A 62 11.93 -4.11 0.22
N ALA A 63 11.64 -5.41 0.25
CA ALA A 63 10.64 -6.05 -0.62
C ALA A 63 9.26 -5.39 -0.46
N THR A 64 8.78 -5.26 0.78
CA THR A 64 7.47 -4.66 1.07
C THR A 64 7.38 -3.23 0.56
N THR A 65 8.44 -2.44 0.69
CA THR A 65 8.48 -1.04 0.23
C THR A 65 8.51 -0.96 -1.30
N GLY A 66 9.40 -1.74 -1.94
CA GLY A 66 9.53 -1.78 -3.40
C GLY A 66 8.28 -2.29 -4.10
N LEU A 67 7.71 -3.40 -3.62
CA LEU A 67 6.47 -3.97 -4.16
C LEU A 67 5.25 -3.07 -3.93
N ARG A 68 5.22 -2.24 -2.87
CA ARG A 68 4.17 -1.23 -2.69
C ARG A 68 4.28 -0.11 -3.73
N LEU A 69 5.48 0.40 -3.98
CA LEU A 69 5.71 1.41 -5.03
C LEU A 69 5.36 0.85 -6.42
N LEU A 70 5.88 -0.32 -6.76
CA LEU A 70 5.62 -1.00 -8.03
C LEU A 70 4.11 -1.19 -8.26
N ARG A 71 3.37 -1.66 -7.24
CA ARG A 71 1.91 -1.81 -7.31
C ARG A 71 1.20 -0.48 -7.53
N ALA A 72 1.58 0.57 -6.81
CA ALA A 72 0.95 1.89 -6.90
C ALA A 72 1.14 2.53 -8.28
N GLU A 73 2.30 2.35 -8.91
CA GLU A 73 2.51 2.82 -10.29
C GLU A 73 1.81 1.92 -11.31
N THR A 74 1.83 0.58 -11.16
CA THR A 74 1.04 -0.33 -12.00
C THR A 74 -0.43 0.08 -12.01
N GLN A 75 -1.05 0.23 -10.84
CA GLN A 75 -2.48 0.56 -10.70
C GLN A 75 -2.87 1.95 -11.20
N ARG A 76 -1.90 2.88 -11.34
CA ARG A 76 -2.11 4.21 -11.93
C ARG A 76 -1.80 4.26 -13.42
N SER A 77 -0.98 3.34 -13.93
CA SER A 77 -0.65 3.26 -15.35
C SER A 77 -1.91 2.99 -16.19
N LEU A 78 -1.95 3.56 -17.39
CA LEU A 78 -2.96 3.23 -18.39
C LEU A 78 -2.77 1.79 -18.86
N HIS A 79 -1.54 1.46 -19.26
CA HIS A 79 -1.12 0.13 -19.70
C HIS A 79 0.37 -0.10 -19.41
N LEU A 80 0.78 -1.36 -19.44
CA LEU A 80 2.17 -1.80 -19.31
C LEU A 80 2.80 -1.93 -20.69
N MET A 81 4.14 -1.89 -20.72
CA MET A 81 4.93 -2.06 -21.94
C MET A 81 5.96 -3.15 -21.73
N PHE A 82 6.21 -3.98 -22.74
CA PHE A 82 7.16 -5.09 -22.65
C PHE A 82 8.06 -5.17 -23.88
N LEU A 83 9.21 -5.83 -23.73
CA LEU A 83 10.11 -6.12 -24.84
C LEU A 83 9.57 -7.29 -25.65
N ASN A 84 9.20 -7.04 -26.92
CA ASN A 84 8.65 -8.01 -27.87
C ASN A 84 7.52 -8.90 -27.31
N GLN A 85 6.26 -8.49 -27.51
CA GLN A 85 5.12 -9.39 -27.29
C GLN A 85 5.04 -10.44 -28.39
N PRO A 86 4.55 -11.66 -28.10
CA PRO A 86 4.40 -12.73 -29.08
C PRO A 86 3.42 -12.38 -30.22
N ASN A 87 3.68 -12.95 -31.39
CA ASN A 87 2.89 -12.70 -32.58
C ASN A 87 1.65 -13.61 -32.63
N GLU A 88 0.50 -13.09 -32.18
CA GLU A 88 -0.79 -13.62 -32.62
C GLU A 88 -1.40 -12.76 -33.74
N ASP A 89 -1.75 -13.40 -34.86
CA ASP A 89 -2.42 -12.81 -36.01
C ASP A 89 -3.91 -12.54 -35.72
N GLY A 90 -4.17 -11.50 -34.92
CA GLY A 90 -5.53 -11.08 -34.55
C GLY A 90 -5.57 -9.63 -34.08
N VAL A 91 -6.51 -8.87 -34.66
CA VAL A 91 -7.04 -7.54 -34.25
C VAL A 91 -6.06 -6.55 -33.57
N GLY A 92 -5.68 -5.48 -34.28
CA GLY A 92 -5.25 -4.22 -33.67
C GLY A 92 -3.74 -3.93 -33.65
N GLN A 93 -3.13 -3.68 -34.82
CA GLN A 93 -1.71 -3.27 -34.88
C GLN A 93 -1.42 -1.95 -34.13
N GLU A 94 -2.37 -1.02 -34.03
CA GLU A 94 -2.21 0.22 -33.27
C GLU A 94 -2.06 -0.01 -31.76
N GLN A 95 -2.75 -1.00 -31.18
CA GLN A 95 -2.58 -1.36 -29.76
C GLN A 95 -1.20 -1.99 -29.51
N LYS A 96 -0.72 -2.84 -30.42
CA LYS A 96 0.60 -3.47 -30.32
C LYS A 96 1.76 -2.45 -30.35
N ASN A 97 1.62 -1.34 -31.07
CA ASN A 97 2.62 -0.27 -31.07
C ASN A 97 2.71 0.46 -29.73
N LEU A 98 1.60 0.56 -28.99
CA LEU A 98 1.54 1.26 -27.69
C LEU A 98 2.06 0.42 -26.52
N THR A 99 2.01 -0.90 -26.61
CA THR A 99 2.47 -1.86 -25.57
C THR A 99 3.90 -2.37 -25.81
N GLN A 100 4.52 -2.06 -26.95
CA GLN A 100 5.91 -2.40 -27.22
C GLN A 100 6.87 -1.37 -26.60
N LEU A 101 7.66 -1.80 -25.62
CA LEU A 101 8.69 -0.95 -25.01
C LEU A 101 9.80 -0.57 -26.01
N SER A 102 9.99 -1.37 -27.07
CA SER A 102 10.92 -1.15 -28.17
C SER A 102 10.37 -0.26 -29.30
N HIS A 103 9.24 0.42 -29.09
CA HIS A 103 8.71 1.39 -30.05
C HIS A 103 9.55 2.68 -30.05
N SER A 104 9.76 3.29 -31.23
CA SER A 104 10.68 4.43 -31.40
C SER A 104 10.35 5.65 -30.55
N ASP A 105 9.08 5.82 -30.17
CA ASP A 105 8.62 6.91 -29.31
C ASP A 105 9.22 6.85 -27.89
N TYR A 106 9.79 5.70 -27.51
CA TYR A 106 10.40 5.45 -26.20
C TYR A 106 11.94 5.37 -26.25
N ASP A 107 12.56 5.46 -27.44
CA ASP A 107 14.02 5.38 -27.63
C ASP A 107 14.77 6.44 -26.81
N GLN A 108 14.23 7.67 -26.74
CA GLN A 108 14.83 8.73 -25.92
C GLN A 108 14.80 8.35 -24.44
N SER A 109 13.65 7.88 -23.93
CA SER A 109 13.52 7.48 -22.53
C SER A 109 14.43 6.30 -22.18
N LEU A 110 14.55 5.31 -23.08
CA LEU A 110 15.49 4.20 -22.92
C LEU A 110 16.96 4.69 -22.90
N THR A 111 17.30 5.63 -23.77
CA THR A 111 18.65 6.24 -23.84
C THR A 111 18.98 7.05 -22.59
N ASP A 112 18.02 7.83 -22.07
CA ASP A 112 18.15 8.58 -20.83
C ASP A 112 18.39 7.63 -19.65
N CYS A 113 17.65 6.53 -19.57
CA CYS A 113 17.81 5.51 -18.53
C CYS A 113 19.18 4.80 -18.60
N ALA A 114 19.67 4.49 -19.80
CA ALA A 114 21.00 3.92 -19.99
C ALA A 114 22.10 4.92 -19.57
N THR A 115 22.00 6.17 -20.01
CA THR A 115 22.94 7.25 -19.67
C THR A 115 23.00 7.48 -18.15
N LEU A 116 21.84 7.58 -17.48
CA LEU A 116 21.76 7.70 -16.03
C LEU A 116 22.33 6.48 -15.28
N ALA A 117 22.33 5.30 -15.89
CA ALA A 117 22.95 4.12 -15.31
C ALA A 117 24.48 4.18 -15.41
N GLU A 118 25.00 4.53 -16.59
CA GLU A 118 26.43 4.73 -16.83
C GLU A 118 27.02 5.82 -15.92
N GLU A 119 26.32 6.96 -15.74
CA GLU A 119 26.71 8.01 -14.78
C GLU A 119 26.81 7.50 -13.34
N ASN A 120 25.97 6.54 -12.96
CA ASN A 120 25.99 5.89 -11.65
C ASN A 120 26.91 4.65 -11.59
N ASN A 121 27.71 4.40 -12.63
CA ASN A 121 28.58 3.22 -12.80
C ASN A 121 27.81 1.90 -12.57
N ASN A 122 26.63 1.80 -13.16
CA ASN A 122 25.75 0.64 -13.11
C ASN A 122 25.22 0.32 -14.52
N ASN A 123 24.75 -0.90 -14.72
CA ASN A 123 24.08 -1.29 -15.96
C ASN A 123 22.56 -1.14 -15.78
N PHE A 124 21.84 -0.79 -16.83
CA PHE A 124 20.37 -0.82 -16.86
C PHE A 124 19.91 -1.61 -18.08
N LYS A 125 19.38 -2.81 -17.84
CA LYS A 125 18.73 -3.65 -18.86
C LYS A 125 17.20 -3.47 -18.71
N PRO A 126 16.50 -2.79 -19.63
CA PRO A 126 15.06 -2.61 -19.55
C PRO A 126 14.33 -3.95 -19.43
N ALA A 127 13.29 -4.02 -18.61
CA ALA A 127 12.46 -5.20 -18.40
C ALA A 127 11.01 -4.95 -18.83
N PHE A 128 10.41 -3.88 -18.31
CA PHE A 128 9.05 -3.46 -18.63
C PHE A 128 8.88 -1.95 -18.38
N GLY A 129 7.88 -1.34 -19.02
CA GLY A 129 7.50 0.06 -18.87
C GLY A 129 6.06 0.22 -18.39
N MET A 130 5.71 1.44 -18.00
CA MET A 130 4.36 1.83 -17.59
C MET A 130 4.01 3.16 -18.26
N LYS A 131 2.93 3.20 -19.06
CA LYS A 131 2.39 4.47 -19.56
C LYS A 131 1.56 5.10 -18.45
N MET A 132 2.00 6.24 -17.92
CA MET A 132 1.16 7.00 -16.99
C MET A 132 0.23 7.94 -17.76
N ALA A 133 -0.95 8.23 -17.20
CA ALA A 133 -1.87 9.19 -17.79
C ALA A 133 -1.34 10.64 -17.67
N GLU A 134 -0.55 10.90 -16.63
CA GLU A 134 -0.03 12.22 -16.28
C GLU A 134 1.39 12.49 -16.83
N LEU A 135 1.92 11.61 -17.69
CA LEU A 135 3.27 11.71 -18.26
C LEU A 135 3.29 11.49 -19.77
N ASP A 136 4.07 12.31 -20.47
CA ASP A 136 4.36 12.12 -21.90
C ASP A 136 5.26 10.89 -22.14
N HIS A 137 6.30 10.73 -21.31
CA HIS A 137 7.23 9.60 -21.35
C HIS A 137 6.85 8.50 -20.33
N PRO A 138 7.10 7.20 -20.64
CA PRO A 138 6.81 6.10 -19.72
C PRO A 138 7.76 6.07 -18.51
N VAL A 139 7.32 5.45 -17.42
CA VAL A 139 8.22 5.02 -16.33
C VAL A 139 8.76 3.64 -16.70
N ILE A 140 10.09 3.50 -16.76
CA ILE A 140 10.75 2.27 -17.22
C ILE A 140 11.40 1.56 -16.04
N TYR A 141 11.10 0.29 -15.89
CA TYR A 141 11.73 -0.61 -14.94
C TYR A 141 12.74 -1.51 -15.66
N GLY A 142 13.93 -1.64 -15.08
CA GLY A 142 15.01 -2.43 -15.64
C GLY A 142 15.86 -3.10 -14.56
N LEU A 143 16.57 -4.15 -14.94
CA LEU A 143 17.49 -4.85 -14.04
C LEU A 143 18.88 -4.21 -14.11
N GLY A 144 19.48 -4.04 -12.93
CA GLY A 144 20.82 -3.54 -12.73
C GLY A 144 21.58 -4.38 -11.70
N LEU A 145 22.81 -3.97 -11.39
CA LEU A 145 23.53 -4.51 -10.23
C LEU A 145 23.07 -3.80 -8.96
N ALA A 146 22.97 -4.54 -7.85
CA ALA A 146 22.75 -3.97 -6.53
C ALA A 146 23.95 -3.11 -6.11
N ARG A 147 23.75 -2.17 -5.17
CA ARG A 147 24.82 -1.27 -4.68
C ARG A 147 26.04 -1.99 -4.08
N ASN A 148 25.89 -3.27 -3.73
CA ASN A 148 26.94 -4.12 -3.19
C ASN A 148 27.67 -4.99 -4.24
N THR A 149 27.31 -4.84 -5.53
CA THR A 149 27.84 -5.54 -6.71
C THR A 149 27.85 -7.08 -6.63
N LYS A 150 27.11 -7.68 -5.68
CA LYS A 150 27.08 -9.13 -5.41
C LYS A 150 25.73 -9.78 -5.69
N ASN A 151 24.74 -8.97 -6.02
CA ASN A 151 23.35 -9.32 -6.29
C ASN A 151 22.83 -8.39 -7.39
N PHE A 152 21.64 -8.67 -7.90
CA PHE A 152 20.93 -7.80 -8.85
C PHE A 152 19.98 -6.83 -8.12
N ALA A 153 19.47 -5.83 -8.84
CA ALA A 153 18.44 -4.92 -8.36
C ALA A 153 17.43 -4.58 -9.46
N LEU A 154 16.17 -4.34 -9.09
CA LEU A 154 15.17 -3.74 -9.96
C LEU A 154 15.27 -2.21 -9.80
N LEU A 155 15.67 -1.55 -10.87
CA LEU A 155 15.82 -0.11 -10.97
C LEU A 155 14.59 0.49 -11.68
N ARG A 156 14.03 1.55 -11.11
CA ARG A 156 13.03 2.42 -11.72
C ARG A 156 13.73 3.65 -12.28
N CYS A 157 13.52 3.88 -13.57
CA CYS A 157 13.89 5.07 -14.30
C CYS A 157 12.62 5.85 -14.70
N GLY A 158 12.60 7.15 -14.45
CA GLY A 158 11.48 8.01 -14.85
C GLY A 158 11.35 9.24 -13.94
N PRO A 159 10.38 10.12 -14.19
CA PRO A 159 10.11 11.28 -13.35
C PRO A 159 10.02 10.93 -11.87
N ALA A 160 10.56 11.77 -11.00
CA ALA A 160 10.47 11.55 -9.55
C ALA A 160 9.02 11.67 -9.08
N LEU A 161 8.59 10.81 -8.15
CA LEU A 161 7.25 10.89 -7.55
C LEU A 161 7.28 11.88 -6.36
N SER A 162 6.53 12.97 -6.50
CA SER A 162 6.44 14.08 -5.56
C SER A 162 5.80 13.71 -4.21
N GLY A 163 5.85 14.70 -3.31
CA GLY A 163 5.21 14.69 -1.99
C GLY A 163 3.70 14.46 -1.94
N ASP A 164 3.03 14.53 -3.09
CA ASP A 164 1.58 14.60 -3.29
C ASP A 164 1.08 13.60 -4.36
N GLY A 165 1.92 12.63 -4.72
CA GLY A 165 1.63 11.65 -5.76
C GLY A 165 1.72 12.17 -7.21
N ARG A 166 2.07 13.45 -7.43
CA ARG A 166 2.33 13.98 -8.78
C ARG A 166 3.74 13.58 -9.26
N TYR A 167 3.98 13.69 -10.56
CA TYR A 167 5.31 13.47 -11.12
C TYR A 167 6.07 14.79 -11.30
N GLU A 168 7.34 14.81 -10.90
CA GLU A 168 8.29 15.89 -11.17
C GLU A 168 8.84 15.72 -12.59
N VAL A 169 8.05 16.13 -13.59
CA VAL A 169 8.36 15.96 -15.03
C VAL A 169 9.68 16.59 -15.47
N GLU A 170 10.18 17.59 -14.73
CA GLU A 170 11.47 18.25 -14.98
C GLU A 170 12.69 17.37 -14.64
N LYS A 171 12.51 16.23 -13.94
CA LYS A 171 13.63 15.41 -13.48
C LYS A 171 13.36 13.92 -13.55
N VAL A 172 13.89 13.29 -14.60
CA VAL A 172 14.09 11.83 -14.66
C VAL A 172 15.13 11.43 -13.61
N ILE A 173 14.85 10.39 -12.85
CA ILE A 173 15.79 9.79 -11.88
C ILE A 173 15.89 8.28 -12.08
N LEU A 174 17.08 7.75 -11.85
CA LEU A 174 17.31 6.31 -11.70
C LEU A 174 17.37 5.97 -10.21
N SER A 175 16.56 5.02 -9.76
CA SER A 175 16.40 4.67 -8.34
C SER A 175 16.14 3.18 -8.17
N SER A 176 16.64 2.60 -7.08
CA SER A 176 16.47 1.17 -6.80
C SER A 176 15.16 0.92 -6.04
N VAL A 177 14.32 0.04 -6.58
CA VAL A 177 13.01 -0.35 -6.02
C VAL A 177 13.12 -1.66 -5.26
N LEU A 178 13.82 -2.65 -5.83
CA LEU A 178 14.15 -3.91 -5.15
C LEU A 178 15.67 -4.09 -5.17
N GLU A 179 16.33 -3.83 -4.04
CA GLU A 179 17.73 -4.21 -3.84
C GLU A 179 17.84 -5.71 -3.50
N ASN A 180 18.97 -6.33 -3.85
CA ASN A 180 19.33 -7.69 -3.48
C ASN A 180 18.44 -8.79 -4.09
N ILE A 181 17.99 -8.62 -5.34
CA ILE A 181 17.48 -9.73 -6.14
C ILE A 181 18.55 -10.83 -6.17
N GLY A 182 18.13 -12.04 -5.82
CA GLY A 182 19.03 -13.17 -5.68
C GLY A 182 19.63 -13.60 -7.00
N ILE A 183 20.59 -14.52 -6.91
CA ILE A 183 21.12 -15.24 -8.06
C ILE A 183 20.40 -16.59 -8.10
N THR A 184 19.98 -17.05 -9.29
CA THR A 184 19.43 -18.39 -9.50
C THR A 184 20.35 -19.47 -8.92
N PRO A 185 19.83 -20.59 -8.38
CA PRO A 185 20.69 -21.64 -7.84
C PRO A 185 21.37 -22.42 -8.97
N CYS A 186 22.70 -22.51 -8.94
CA CYS A 186 23.41 -23.53 -9.70
C CYS A 186 23.05 -24.93 -9.17
N ILE A 187 22.62 -25.85 -10.05
CA ILE A 187 22.23 -27.23 -9.70
C ILE A 187 23.46 -28.17 -9.79
N ASP A 188 24.21 -28.13 -10.90
CA ASP A 188 25.38 -28.98 -11.17
C ASP A 188 26.73 -28.22 -11.09
N ALA A 189 27.72 -28.56 -11.93
CA ALA A 189 29.04 -27.91 -11.96
C ALA A 189 29.04 -26.67 -12.88
N CYS A 190 28.36 -25.60 -12.47
CA CYS A 190 28.22 -24.39 -13.31
C CYS A 190 29.49 -23.52 -13.31
N SER A 191 30.08 -23.31 -14.49
CA SER A 191 30.95 -22.17 -14.78
C SER A 191 30.06 -20.97 -15.16
N GLY A 192 29.96 -19.97 -14.27
CA GLY A 192 29.19 -18.74 -14.55
C GLY A 192 30.08 -17.59 -15.01
N ASP A 193 29.53 -16.73 -15.87
CA ASP A 193 30.09 -15.42 -16.16
C ASP A 193 30.09 -14.50 -14.91
N ASP A 194 30.78 -13.36 -14.98
CA ASP A 194 30.58 -12.29 -14.00
C ASP A 194 29.14 -11.74 -14.06
N LEU A 195 28.60 -11.25 -12.94
CA LEU A 195 27.23 -10.75 -12.84
C LEU A 195 26.94 -9.61 -13.83
N SER A 196 27.93 -8.77 -14.14
CA SER A 196 27.78 -7.70 -15.15
C SER A 196 27.59 -8.29 -16.56
N THR A 197 28.37 -9.30 -16.91
CA THR A 197 28.28 -10.01 -18.20
C THR A 197 27.00 -10.83 -18.31
N ALA A 198 26.59 -11.50 -17.23
CA ALA A 198 25.30 -12.21 -17.16
C ALA A 198 24.13 -11.25 -17.39
N LEU A 199 24.13 -10.07 -16.75
CA LEU A 199 23.10 -9.05 -16.92
C LEU A 199 23.05 -8.48 -18.36
N GLN A 200 24.19 -8.32 -19.03
CA GLN A 200 24.24 -7.85 -20.41
C GLN A 200 23.63 -8.86 -21.39
N LYS A 201 23.96 -10.14 -21.21
CA LYS A 201 23.44 -11.27 -22.00
C LYS A 201 21.97 -11.60 -21.71
N LEU A 202 21.45 -11.18 -20.56
CA LEU A 202 20.10 -11.49 -20.10
C LEU A 202 19.04 -11.09 -21.13
N ASP A 203 18.19 -12.05 -21.50
CA ASP A 203 17.04 -11.80 -22.36
C ASP A 203 15.80 -11.48 -21.51
N LEU A 204 15.19 -10.32 -21.71
CA LEU A 204 13.99 -9.87 -20.99
C LEU A 204 12.74 -9.81 -21.88
N THR A 205 12.79 -10.42 -23.07
CA THR A 205 11.58 -10.56 -23.90
C THR A 205 10.60 -11.56 -23.32
N LEU A 206 9.36 -11.48 -23.80
CA LEU A 206 8.30 -12.43 -23.49
C LEU A 206 8.23 -13.55 -24.53
N ASP A 207 7.86 -14.74 -24.09
CA ASP A 207 7.52 -15.88 -24.94
C ASP A 207 6.03 -15.84 -25.35
N ASN A 208 5.58 -16.89 -26.05
CA ASN A 208 4.19 -17.04 -26.50
C ASN A 208 3.17 -17.20 -25.36
N GLU A 209 3.61 -17.48 -24.13
CA GLU A 209 2.77 -17.57 -22.94
C GLU A 209 2.75 -16.23 -22.16
N ASN A 210 3.28 -15.15 -22.77
CA ASN A 210 3.49 -13.84 -22.16
C ASN A 210 4.35 -13.88 -20.88
N ARG A 211 5.20 -14.91 -20.75
CA ARG A 211 6.14 -15.11 -19.64
C ARG A 211 7.56 -14.81 -20.08
N ASN A 212 8.38 -14.34 -19.15
CA ASN A 212 9.80 -14.13 -19.41
C ASN A 212 10.59 -15.45 -19.19
N ALA A 213 11.50 -15.76 -20.11
CA ALA A 213 12.20 -17.05 -20.19
C ALA A 213 12.89 -17.49 -18.88
N SER A 214 12.87 -18.80 -18.62
CA SER A 214 13.54 -19.44 -17.48
C SER A 214 15.03 -19.08 -17.37
N ARG A 215 15.50 -18.90 -16.13
CA ARG A 215 16.78 -18.32 -15.78
C ARG A 215 17.82 -19.34 -15.36
N ALA A 216 19.02 -19.24 -15.92
CA ALA A 216 20.16 -20.11 -15.63
C ALA A 216 21.12 -19.46 -14.61
N TYR A 217 22.05 -20.22 -14.02
CA TYR A 217 23.10 -19.62 -13.18
C TYR A 217 24.15 -18.89 -14.03
N PRO A 218 24.57 -17.64 -13.73
CA PRO A 218 24.28 -16.83 -12.53
C PRO A 218 23.35 -15.62 -12.81
N GLU A 219 22.22 -15.84 -13.47
CA GLU A 219 21.22 -14.81 -13.78
C GLU A 219 20.39 -14.39 -12.54
N PRO A 220 19.70 -13.23 -12.59
CA PRO A 220 18.78 -12.81 -11.54
C PRO A 220 17.66 -13.81 -11.28
N ALA A 221 17.39 -14.07 -10.00
CA ALA A 221 16.20 -14.77 -9.52
C ALA A 221 14.95 -13.87 -9.56
N PHE A 222 14.68 -13.31 -10.75
CA PHE A 222 13.57 -12.43 -11.06
C PHE A 222 13.02 -12.78 -12.44
N ALA A 223 11.76 -13.17 -12.48
CA ALA A 223 10.97 -13.33 -13.70
C ALA A 223 9.56 -12.81 -13.45
N PHE A 224 8.92 -12.44 -14.55
CA PHE A 224 7.57 -11.91 -14.57
C PHE A 224 6.82 -12.48 -15.76
N GLU A 225 5.50 -12.35 -15.70
CA GLU A 225 4.61 -12.55 -16.83
C GLU A 225 3.58 -11.41 -16.86
N THR A 226 2.86 -11.34 -17.96
CA THR A 226 1.75 -10.43 -18.18
C THR A 226 0.59 -11.18 -18.85
N ASP A 227 -0.55 -10.50 -19.00
CA ASP A 227 -1.66 -10.99 -19.81
C ASP A 227 -1.51 -10.51 -21.26
N GLU A 228 -2.30 -11.08 -22.17
CA GLU A 228 -2.31 -10.70 -23.59
C GLU A 228 -2.52 -9.18 -23.83
N ALA A 229 -3.21 -8.47 -22.92
CA ALA A 229 -3.45 -7.03 -23.04
C ALA A 229 -2.31 -6.14 -22.55
N ALA A 230 -1.24 -6.70 -21.97
CA ALA A 230 -0.21 -5.96 -21.24
C ALA A 230 -0.81 -5.00 -20.19
N LYS A 231 -1.70 -5.50 -19.33
CA LYS A 231 -2.30 -4.78 -18.20
C LYS A 231 -1.97 -5.41 -16.85
N MET A 232 -1.63 -6.69 -16.81
CA MET A 232 -1.29 -7.46 -15.61
C MET A 232 0.23 -7.55 -15.44
N LEU A 233 0.73 -7.44 -14.22
CA LEU A 233 2.13 -7.74 -13.87
C LEU A 233 2.16 -8.73 -12.71
N ARG A 234 2.61 -9.96 -12.97
CA ARG A 234 2.83 -11.00 -11.95
C ARG A 234 4.31 -11.33 -11.85
N LEU A 235 4.85 -11.39 -10.63
CA LEU A 235 6.19 -11.95 -10.39
C LEU A 235 6.04 -13.46 -10.19
N VAL A 236 6.82 -14.21 -10.94
CA VAL A 236 6.70 -15.67 -11.05
C VAL A 236 7.99 -16.37 -10.66
N ASP A 237 7.99 -17.69 -10.77
CA ASP A 237 9.19 -18.51 -10.65
C ASP A 237 10.20 -18.16 -11.75
N PRO A 238 11.46 -17.79 -11.41
CA PRO A 238 12.50 -17.54 -12.40
C PRO A 238 13.08 -18.80 -13.01
N THR A 239 12.85 -20.00 -12.47
CA THR A 239 13.41 -21.25 -12.98
C THR A 239 12.32 -22.17 -13.55
N ASP A 240 12.72 -23.38 -13.94
CA ASP A 240 11.79 -24.45 -14.32
C ASP A 240 11.30 -25.16 -13.06
N ALA A 241 10.02 -25.57 -13.05
CA ALA A 241 9.31 -26.18 -11.92
C ALA A 241 9.84 -27.55 -11.42
N THR A 242 11.04 -27.95 -11.87
CA THR A 242 11.76 -29.15 -11.43
C THR A 242 12.75 -28.88 -10.29
N ASP A 243 13.02 -27.61 -9.94
CA ASP A 243 13.93 -27.23 -8.86
C ASP A 243 13.22 -26.81 -7.56
N ALA A 244 13.98 -26.27 -6.59
CA ALA A 244 13.47 -25.88 -5.28
C ALA A 244 13.19 -24.37 -5.14
N VAL A 245 13.14 -23.64 -6.25
CA VAL A 245 12.59 -22.29 -6.36
C VAL A 245 11.14 -22.43 -6.85
N LEU A 246 10.28 -21.50 -6.42
CA LEU A 246 8.86 -21.44 -6.81
C LEU A 246 8.39 -20.01 -7.06
N HIS A 247 9.27 -19.03 -6.81
CA HIS A 247 9.00 -17.60 -6.81
C HIS A 247 10.31 -16.84 -7.00
N SER A 248 10.25 -15.70 -7.68
CA SER A 248 11.29 -14.67 -7.65
C SER A 248 11.65 -14.31 -6.20
N PHE A 249 12.93 -14.06 -5.89
CA PHE A 249 13.35 -13.88 -4.49
C PHE A 249 14.50 -12.88 -4.30
N LEU A 250 14.54 -12.27 -3.11
CA LEU A 250 15.69 -11.52 -2.61
C LEU A 250 16.59 -12.40 -1.75
N GLN A 251 17.90 -12.16 -1.76
CA GLN A 251 18.90 -12.96 -1.02
C GLN A 251 20.02 -12.06 -0.44
N PRO A 252 20.48 -12.26 0.81
CA PRO A 252 21.57 -11.46 1.37
C PRO A 252 22.88 -11.63 0.58
N PRO A 253 23.65 -10.56 0.36
CA PRO A 253 24.84 -10.60 -0.50
C PRO A 253 25.89 -11.60 0.02
N GLY A 254 26.35 -12.46 -0.88
CA GLY A 254 27.40 -13.46 -0.59
C GLY A 254 26.97 -14.71 0.19
N VAL A 255 25.69 -14.84 0.56
CA VAL A 255 25.13 -16.11 1.06
C VAL A 255 24.77 -16.98 -0.15
N LYS A 256 24.97 -18.31 -0.11
CA LYS A 256 24.73 -19.16 -1.30
C LYS A 256 23.37 -19.86 -1.40
N ARG A 257 22.73 -20.36 -0.32
CA ARG A 257 21.48 -21.17 -0.47
C ARG A 257 20.35 -21.04 0.57
N SER A 258 20.55 -20.58 1.79
CA SER A 258 19.57 -20.80 2.89
C SER A 258 18.72 -19.61 3.36
N LEU A 259 19.02 -18.37 2.95
CA LEU A 259 18.30 -17.17 3.39
C LEU A 259 17.72 -16.45 2.17
N ARG A 260 16.40 -16.55 1.99
CA ARG A 260 15.67 -15.96 0.87
C ARG A 260 14.39 -15.27 1.36
N VAL A 261 13.96 -14.24 0.63
CA VAL A 261 12.65 -13.60 0.79
C VAL A 261 11.92 -13.70 -0.55
N ASN A 262 10.91 -14.55 -0.61
CA ASN A 262 10.09 -14.73 -1.81
C ASN A 262 9.28 -13.46 -2.10
N LEU A 263 9.22 -13.09 -3.36
CA LEU A 263 8.44 -11.97 -3.89
C LEU A 263 7.12 -12.53 -4.43
N ASN A 264 6.04 -12.37 -3.67
CA ASN A 264 4.69 -12.62 -4.17
C ASN A 264 4.08 -11.28 -4.60
N PHE A 265 3.81 -11.13 -5.89
CA PHE A 265 3.31 -9.89 -6.47
C PHE A 265 2.40 -10.15 -7.66
N LEU A 266 1.25 -9.50 -7.63
CA LEU A 266 0.30 -9.32 -8.72
C LEU A 266 -0.23 -7.88 -8.63
N ALA A 267 -0.40 -7.22 -9.77
CA ALA A 267 -1.06 -5.93 -9.92
C ALA A 267 -1.63 -5.77 -11.35
N TYR A 268 -2.64 -4.92 -11.50
CA TYR A 268 -3.32 -4.63 -12.77
C TYR A 268 -3.33 -3.12 -13.06
N ALA A 269 -3.25 -2.74 -14.34
CA ALA A 269 -3.28 -1.37 -14.83
C ALA A 269 -4.70 -0.78 -14.88
N ARG A 270 -4.80 0.57 -14.84
CA ARG A 270 -6.06 1.30 -14.72
C ARG A 270 -7.05 0.99 -15.85
N ALA A 271 -6.57 0.72 -17.06
CA ALA A 271 -7.44 0.42 -18.21
C ALA A 271 -8.16 -0.94 -18.13
N ASP A 272 -8.00 -1.73 -17.06
CA ASP A 272 -8.77 -2.97 -16.80
C ASP A 272 -9.65 -2.93 -15.54
N LYS A 273 -9.91 -1.73 -14.98
CA LYS A 273 -11.13 -1.54 -14.17
C LYS A 273 -12.42 -1.49 -15.02
N VAL A 274 -12.29 -1.78 -16.32
CA VAL A 274 -13.38 -2.09 -17.25
C VAL A 274 -13.08 -3.45 -17.90
N ASN A 275 -13.57 -4.50 -17.24
CA ASN A 275 -14.07 -5.75 -17.81
C ASN A 275 -13.11 -6.54 -18.72
N ARG A 276 -12.52 -7.61 -18.17
CA ARG A 276 -12.18 -8.82 -18.92
C ARG A 276 -12.66 -10.05 -18.17
N ASP A 277 -13.49 -10.85 -18.83
CA ASP A 277 -14.30 -11.94 -18.27
C ASP A 277 -13.52 -12.96 -17.44
N GLU A 278 -14.11 -13.44 -16.33
CA GLU A 278 -13.63 -14.59 -15.53
C GLU A 278 -13.58 -15.94 -16.30
N SER A 279 -13.77 -15.95 -17.61
CA SER A 279 -13.78 -17.18 -18.42
C SER A 279 -12.39 -17.75 -18.72
N SER A 280 -11.31 -16.96 -18.64
CA SER A 280 -9.94 -17.40 -18.96
C SER A 280 -9.21 -18.11 -17.80
N LEU A 281 -9.73 -18.07 -16.58
CA LEU A 281 -9.13 -18.73 -15.41
C LEU A 281 -9.61 -20.19 -15.19
N LEU A 282 -10.48 -20.71 -16.06
CA LEU A 282 -11.09 -22.04 -15.93
C LEU A 282 -10.47 -23.15 -16.81
N THR A 283 -9.18 -23.05 -17.15
CA THR A 283 -8.43 -24.17 -17.75
C THR A 283 -7.08 -24.44 -17.06
N ASN A 284 -7.11 -24.75 -15.76
CA ASN A 284 -6.05 -25.54 -15.13
C ASN A 284 -6.63 -26.55 -14.12
N ASN A 285 -6.84 -27.79 -14.60
CA ASN A 285 -7.24 -28.92 -13.77
C ASN A 285 -6.07 -29.35 -12.88
N GLY A 286 -6.10 -29.02 -11.58
CA GLY A 286 -5.08 -29.54 -10.66
C GLY A 286 -5.06 -28.96 -9.25
N SER A 287 -5.76 -29.63 -8.33
CA SER A 287 -5.56 -29.60 -6.87
C SER A 287 -5.83 -28.30 -6.08
N ASN A 288 -6.67 -28.48 -5.05
CA ASN A 288 -6.81 -27.66 -3.83
C ASN A 288 -7.58 -26.34 -3.93
N ALA A 289 -8.90 -26.49 -4.00
CA ALA A 289 -9.85 -25.49 -3.53
C ALA A 289 -9.56 -25.10 -2.07
N ASN A 290 -9.14 -23.85 -1.85
CA ASN A 290 -9.50 -22.96 -0.73
C ASN A 290 -8.66 -21.66 -0.78
N PHE A 291 -8.86 -20.85 -1.82
CA PHE A 291 -8.31 -19.50 -1.89
C PHE A 291 -9.43 -18.46 -2.04
N GLN A 292 -10.14 -18.19 -0.94
CA GLN A 292 -11.00 -17.00 -0.84
C GLN A 292 -10.11 -15.76 -0.70
N GLY A 293 -9.72 -15.19 -1.84
CA GLY A 293 -8.86 -14.00 -1.94
C GLY A 293 -9.63 -12.67 -1.95
N THR A 294 -10.62 -12.47 -1.08
CA THR A 294 -11.45 -11.24 -1.05
C THR A 294 -10.71 -10.04 -0.41
N ASN A 295 -9.68 -9.55 -1.08
CA ASN A 295 -9.02 -8.27 -0.81
C ASN A 295 -9.30 -7.36 -2.02
N GLY A 296 -10.20 -6.38 -1.99
CA GLY A 296 -10.59 -5.52 -0.87
C GLY A 296 -10.61 -4.06 -1.33
N LEU A 297 -11.05 -3.82 -2.57
CA LEU A 297 -11.09 -2.53 -3.26
C LEU A 297 -12.56 -2.13 -3.45
N SER A 298 -12.85 -0.83 -3.36
CA SER A 298 -14.18 -0.29 -3.65
C SER A 298 -14.41 -0.15 -5.16
N GLY A 299 -15.62 -0.45 -5.60
CA GLY A 299 -16.02 -0.41 -7.01
C GLY A 299 -17.18 -1.36 -7.30
N CYS A 300 -17.71 -1.32 -8.52
CA CYS A 300 -18.75 -2.22 -9.00
C CYS A 300 -18.20 -3.20 -10.04
N ASN A 301 -18.68 -4.44 -9.96
CA ASN A 301 -18.43 -5.52 -10.89
C ASN A 301 -19.57 -5.64 -11.91
N ASP A 302 -19.34 -6.40 -12.97
CA ASP A 302 -20.23 -6.51 -14.14
C ASP A 302 -21.58 -7.18 -13.88
N ASP A 303 -21.65 -8.01 -12.83
CA ASP A 303 -22.90 -8.60 -12.34
C ASP A 303 -23.79 -7.57 -11.58
N GLY A 304 -23.43 -6.28 -11.59
CA GLY A 304 -24.08 -5.22 -10.83
C GLY A 304 -23.71 -5.19 -9.34
N GLY A 305 -22.83 -6.09 -8.90
CA GLY A 305 -22.36 -6.19 -7.52
C GLY A 305 -21.35 -5.09 -7.19
N CYS A 306 -21.77 -4.10 -6.41
CA CYS A 306 -20.91 -3.03 -5.91
C CYS A 306 -20.32 -3.38 -4.54
N THR A 307 -19.11 -2.89 -4.23
CA THR A 307 -18.53 -2.96 -2.88
C THR A 307 -17.86 -1.65 -2.47
N PHE A 308 -17.85 -1.38 -1.17
CA PHE A 308 -17.09 -0.31 -0.53
C PHE A 308 -16.17 -0.92 0.53
N PHE A 309 -14.85 -0.79 0.33
CA PHE A 309 -13.82 -1.53 1.07
C PHE A 309 -14.04 -3.06 1.09
N GLY A 310 -14.74 -3.62 0.08
CA GLY A 310 -15.16 -5.02 0.07
C GLY A 310 -16.23 -5.37 1.11
N ILE A 311 -17.09 -4.41 1.48
CA ILE A 311 -18.44 -4.63 1.99
C ILE A 311 -19.41 -4.44 0.81
N PRO A 312 -20.37 -5.34 0.52
CA PRO A 312 -21.35 -5.15 -0.54
C PRO A 312 -22.15 -3.85 -0.44
N VAL A 313 -22.54 -3.31 -1.59
CA VAL A 313 -23.35 -2.08 -1.75
C VAL A 313 -24.55 -2.43 -2.61
N ASP A 314 -25.44 -3.24 -2.05
CA ASP A 314 -26.61 -3.79 -2.77
C ASP A 314 -27.82 -2.82 -2.81
N SER A 315 -27.66 -1.65 -2.19
CA SER A 315 -28.70 -0.62 -2.05
C SER A 315 -28.55 0.49 -3.09
N LYS A 316 -29.68 0.92 -3.68
CA LYS A 316 -29.75 2.09 -4.57
C LYS A 316 -29.96 3.43 -3.86
N ALA A 317 -30.05 3.45 -2.52
CA ALA A 317 -30.23 4.67 -1.73
C ALA A 317 -29.32 4.65 -0.48
N ILE A 318 -28.09 5.13 -0.67
CA ILE A 318 -26.98 4.98 0.29
C ILE A 318 -26.55 6.31 0.90
N GLN A 319 -26.09 6.26 2.15
CA GLN A 319 -25.50 7.40 2.84
C GLN A 319 -24.06 7.08 3.24
N LEU A 320 -23.11 7.80 2.65
CA LEU A 320 -21.69 7.70 2.94
C LEU A 320 -21.33 8.72 4.03
N ILE A 321 -20.85 8.24 5.17
CA ILE A 321 -20.49 9.08 6.33
C ILE A 321 -19.03 8.80 6.67
N VAL A 322 -18.16 9.79 6.47
CA VAL A 322 -16.71 9.58 6.48
C VAL A 322 -16.01 10.50 7.46
N ASP A 323 -15.01 9.96 8.14
CA ASP A 323 -14.21 10.75 9.07
C ASP A 323 -13.35 11.76 8.32
N GLY A 324 -13.57 13.02 8.67
CA GLY A 324 -12.85 14.16 8.15
C GLY A 324 -11.86 14.77 9.14
N SER A 325 -11.68 14.15 10.31
CA SER A 325 -10.83 14.65 11.39
C SER A 325 -9.33 14.53 11.09
N GLY A 326 -8.52 15.22 11.89
CA GLY A 326 -7.08 15.32 11.67
C GLY A 326 -6.30 14.01 11.85
N SER A 327 -6.85 13.00 12.51
CA SER A 327 -6.22 11.66 12.59
C SER A 327 -6.10 11.02 11.21
N MET A 328 -7.03 11.31 10.30
CA MET A 328 -6.99 10.86 8.89
C MET A 328 -5.78 11.39 8.11
N SER A 329 -5.08 12.41 8.62
CA SER A 329 -3.78 12.83 8.06
C SER A 329 -2.61 11.90 8.43
N THR A 330 -2.84 10.89 9.26
CA THR A 330 -1.82 9.91 9.64
C THR A 330 -1.35 9.18 8.39
N CYS A 331 -0.02 9.10 8.25
CA CYS A 331 0.61 8.42 7.14
C CYS A 331 0.56 6.90 7.32
N ILE A 332 0.04 6.18 6.32
CA ILE A 332 0.01 4.71 6.29
C ILE A 332 1.40 4.15 5.96
N ALA A 333 2.13 4.81 5.05
CA ALA A 333 3.47 4.42 4.64
C ALA A 333 4.37 5.63 4.40
N TRP A 334 5.41 5.78 5.22
CA TRP A 334 6.43 6.81 5.02
C TRP A 334 7.37 6.45 3.87
N GLY A 335 7.66 7.42 3.01
CA GLY A 335 8.69 7.31 2.00
C GLY A 335 10.08 7.65 2.55
N ASN A 336 11.11 7.27 1.81
CA ASN A 336 12.50 7.59 2.15
C ASN A 336 12.95 8.97 1.59
N ASN A 337 12.10 9.61 0.79
CA ASN A 337 12.38 10.91 0.17
C ASN A 337 11.93 12.06 1.09
N TYR A 338 12.58 13.22 0.96
CA TYR A 338 12.27 14.42 1.73
C TYR A 338 11.95 15.59 0.80
N THR A 339 10.82 16.25 1.02
CA THR A 339 10.36 17.41 0.24
C THR A 339 11.00 18.71 0.75
N ALA A 340 11.10 19.72 -0.12
CA ALA A 340 11.67 21.02 0.24
C ALA A 340 10.86 21.77 1.31
N LYS A 341 9.55 21.48 1.44
CA LYS A 341 8.61 22.12 2.38
C LYS A 341 8.13 21.10 3.41
N ASN A 342 7.99 21.54 4.68
CA ASN A 342 7.36 20.70 5.71
C ASN A 342 5.86 20.51 5.40
N ARG A 343 5.36 19.26 5.39
CA ARG A 343 3.93 18.95 5.54
C ARG A 343 3.63 18.65 7.02
N THR A 344 2.37 18.83 7.43
CA THR A 344 1.91 18.55 8.81
C THR A 344 1.05 17.30 8.80
N TYR A 345 1.32 16.35 9.69
CA TYR A 345 0.61 15.08 9.81
C TYR A 345 0.30 14.78 11.28
N TYR A 346 -0.65 13.89 11.54
CA TYR A 346 -0.93 13.34 12.87
C TYR A 346 -0.12 12.05 13.11
N ASN A 347 0.28 11.79 14.35
CA ASN A 347 1.08 10.61 14.73
C ASN A 347 0.40 9.68 15.76
N GLY A 348 -0.92 9.79 15.95
CA GLY A 348 -1.66 9.09 17.01
C GLY A 348 -1.68 9.81 18.36
N SER A 349 -1.01 10.96 18.52
CA SER A 349 -1.09 11.76 19.76
C SER A 349 -1.01 13.26 19.55
N ARG A 350 -0.27 13.74 18.54
CA ARG A 350 -0.13 15.16 18.21
C ARG A 350 0.11 15.37 16.72
N TYR A 351 -0.16 16.59 16.27
CA TYR A 351 0.35 17.05 14.99
C TYR A 351 1.86 17.25 15.07
N PHE A 352 2.57 16.86 14.01
CA PHE A 352 3.99 17.13 13.84
C PHE A 352 4.27 17.55 12.40
N ARG A 353 5.37 18.27 12.21
CA ARG A 353 5.84 18.72 10.90
C ARG A 353 7.06 17.92 10.50
N THR A 354 7.05 17.38 9.29
CA THR A 354 8.20 16.69 8.71
C THR A 354 8.36 17.06 7.24
N ARG A 355 9.60 16.98 6.76
CA ARG A 355 9.92 16.98 5.32
C ARG A 355 9.80 15.60 4.71
N GLN A 356 9.75 14.55 5.53
CA GLN A 356 9.64 13.19 5.02
C GLN A 356 8.35 13.04 4.21
N ASN A 357 8.47 12.50 3.01
CA ASN A 357 7.33 12.25 2.15
C ASN A 357 6.44 11.17 2.78
N CYS A 358 5.13 11.41 2.81
CA CYS A 358 4.16 10.36 3.07
C CYS A 358 3.71 9.78 1.72
N LEU A 359 3.86 8.48 1.52
CA LEU A 359 3.42 7.84 0.27
C LEU A 359 1.90 7.86 0.13
N MET A 360 1.18 7.75 1.26
CA MET A 360 -0.28 7.74 1.32
C MET A 360 -0.76 7.97 2.75
N THR A 361 -1.63 8.96 2.97
CA THR A 361 -2.37 9.16 4.22
C THR A 361 -3.69 8.38 4.24
N ARG A 362 -4.28 8.20 5.43
CA ARG A 362 -5.62 7.60 5.58
C ARG A 362 -6.70 8.38 4.82
N MET A 363 -6.59 9.71 4.79
CA MET A 363 -7.45 10.60 4.00
C MET A 363 -7.29 10.37 2.49
N GLU A 364 -6.05 10.31 1.97
CA GLU A 364 -5.83 10.05 0.54
C GLU A 364 -6.30 8.63 0.14
N SER A 365 -6.24 7.66 1.06
CA SER A 365 -6.84 6.33 0.88
C SER A 365 -8.37 6.39 0.82
N LEU A 366 -9.02 7.03 1.81
CA LEU A 366 -10.46 7.28 1.81
C LEU A 366 -10.91 7.95 0.51
N GLN A 367 -10.22 9.02 0.08
CA GLN A 367 -10.55 9.74 -1.15
C GLN A 367 -10.41 8.86 -2.40
N THR A 368 -9.46 7.91 -2.43
CA THR A 368 -9.28 6.99 -3.56
C THR A 368 -10.42 5.97 -3.63
N GLU A 369 -10.79 5.41 -2.49
CA GLU A 369 -11.83 4.37 -2.37
C GLU A 369 -13.24 4.95 -2.60
N LEU A 370 -13.51 6.15 -2.07
CA LEU A 370 -14.73 6.90 -2.37
C LEU A 370 -14.84 7.24 -3.87
N ARG A 371 -13.78 7.76 -4.51
CA ARG A 371 -13.81 8.03 -5.95
C ARG A 371 -14.08 6.76 -6.75
N SER A 372 -13.39 5.66 -6.42
CA SER A 372 -13.58 4.37 -7.11
C SER A 372 -15.02 3.86 -7.02
N LEU A 373 -15.67 3.97 -5.86
CA LEU A 373 -17.10 3.66 -5.69
C LEU A 373 -17.99 4.64 -6.49
N ILE A 374 -17.80 5.95 -6.30
CA ILE A 374 -18.65 6.99 -6.92
C ILE A 374 -18.48 7.04 -8.44
N GLU A 375 -17.34 6.63 -9.00
CA GLU A 375 -17.14 6.48 -10.45
C GLU A 375 -17.90 5.24 -10.99
N SER A 376 -17.99 4.15 -10.22
CA SER A 376 -18.57 2.88 -10.69
C SER A 376 -20.08 2.70 -10.43
N LEU A 377 -20.69 3.43 -9.49
CA LEU A 377 -22.12 3.30 -9.19
C LEU A 377 -23.00 3.61 -10.41
N GLU A 378 -24.10 2.88 -10.61
CA GLU A 378 -25.03 3.13 -11.72
C GLU A 378 -25.64 4.55 -11.68
N ASN A 379 -25.86 5.16 -12.85
CA ASN A 379 -26.71 6.35 -12.98
C ASN A 379 -28.12 6.02 -12.48
N GLY A 380 -28.72 6.94 -11.71
CA GLY A 380 -29.98 6.73 -10.99
C GLY A 380 -29.82 6.27 -9.53
N THR A 381 -28.62 5.85 -9.10
CA THR A 381 -28.34 5.54 -7.69
C THR A 381 -28.41 6.82 -6.85
N GLN A 382 -29.10 6.78 -5.71
CA GLN A 382 -29.19 7.92 -4.79
C GLN A 382 -28.08 7.86 -3.73
N VAL A 383 -27.27 8.90 -3.63
CA VAL A 383 -26.14 9.01 -2.70
C VAL A 383 -26.25 10.28 -1.87
N SER A 384 -26.06 10.16 -0.56
CA SER A 384 -25.73 11.26 0.35
C SER A 384 -24.28 11.10 0.78
N LEU A 385 -23.53 12.21 0.85
CA LEU A 385 -22.14 12.20 1.31
C LEU A 385 -21.94 13.24 2.41
N GLN A 386 -21.43 12.78 3.55
CA GLN A 386 -21.18 13.62 4.73
C GLN A 386 -19.77 13.36 5.26
N SER A 387 -19.06 14.44 5.56
CA SER A 387 -17.81 14.40 6.29
C SER A 387 -18.05 14.89 7.71
N PHE A 388 -17.60 14.13 8.71
CA PHE A 388 -17.71 14.55 10.11
C PHE A 388 -16.36 14.92 10.70
N SER A 389 -16.36 15.98 11.50
CA SER A 389 -15.30 16.27 12.45
C SER A 389 -15.89 17.14 13.57
N SER A 390 -15.06 17.85 14.32
CA SER A 390 -15.53 18.76 15.37
C SER A 390 -16.30 19.94 14.75
N PRO A 391 -17.45 20.37 15.32
CA PRO A 391 -18.20 21.51 14.81
C PRO A 391 -17.35 22.77 14.64
N GLY A 392 -17.53 23.47 13.52
CA GLY A 392 -16.77 24.67 13.15
C GLY A 392 -15.40 24.40 12.49
N TYR A 393 -14.98 23.15 12.34
CA TYR A 393 -13.79 22.77 11.57
C TYR A 393 -14.13 22.48 10.11
N TYR A 394 -13.13 22.55 9.23
CA TYR A 394 -13.30 22.57 7.77
C TYR A 394 -14.03 21.34 7.20
N ASN A 395 -13.81 20.17 7.81
CA ASN A 395 -14.39 18.90 7.38
C ASN A 395 -15.65 18.49 8.16
N HIS A 396 -16.21 19.36 9.01
CA HIS A 396 -17.54 19.15 9.58
C HIS A 396 -18.58 19.76 8.63
N ARG A 397 -18.94 19.01 7.58
CA ARG A 397 -19.81 19.47 6.49
C ARG A 397 -20.44 18.31 5.74
N SER A 398 -21.62 18.54 5.18
CA SER A 398 -22.33 17.59 4.33
C SER A 398 -22.54 18.17 2.93
N LEU A 399 -22.57 17.31 1.92
CA LEU A 399 -22.99 17.71 0.58
C LEU A 399 -24.50 17.91 0.60
N ARG A 400 -24.98 19.06 0.09
CA ARG A 400 -26.40 19.48 0.07
C ARG A 400 -27.15 19.18 1.38
N ASP A 401 -26.56 19.60 2.51
CA ASP A 401 -27.10 19.40 3.86
C ASP A 401 -27.42 17.93 4.20
N GLY A 402 -26.73 16.97 3.57
CA GLY A 402 -26.87 15.53 3.82
C GLY A 402 -28.05 14.88 3.10
N GLN A 403 -28.71 15.58 2.17
CA GLN A 403 -29.78 15.02 1.35
C GLN A 403 -29.26 13.93 0.38
N LEU A 404 -30.15 13.04 -0.04
CA LEU A 404 -29.86 12.09 -1.11
C LEU A 404 -29.88 12.83 -2.46
N ILE A 405 -28.87 12.57 -3.28
CA ILE A 405 -28.73 13.11 -4.63
C ILE A 405 -28.72 11.94 -5.60
N THR A 406 -29.61 11.96 -6.60
CA THR A 406 -29.58 10.99 -7.68
C THR A 406 -28.32 11.21 -8.53
N LEU A 407 -27.51 10.16 -8.71
CA LEU A 407 -26.31 10.19 -9.53
C LEU A 407 -26.69 10.28 -11.02
N ASP A 408 -26.24 11.36 -11.63
CA ASP A 408 -26.09 11.58 -13.06
C ASP A 408 -24.67 12.11 -13.30
N ASP A 409 -24.31 12.39 -14.55
CA ASP A 409 -22.93 12.78 -14.88
C ASP A 409 -22.51 14.10 -14.18
N ILE A 410 -23.45 15.02 -13.94
CA ILE A 410 -23.19 16.32 -13.30
C ILE A 410 -23.12 16.18 -11.78
N SER A 411 -24.08 15.48 -11.17
CA SER A 411 -24.09 15.28 -9.72
C SER A 411 -22.97 14.35 -9.25
N ARG A 412 -22.49 13.46 -10.12
CA ARG A 412 -21.29 12.65 -9.89
C ARG A 412 -20.03 13.51 -9.82
N GLU A 413 -19.85 14.48 -10.72
CA GLU A 413 -18.75 15.45 -10.63
C GLU A 413 -18.82 16.27 -9.32
N GLU A 414 -19.99 16.73 -8.90
CA GLU A 414 -20.20 17.44 -7.63
C GLU A 414 -19.80 16.58 -6.40
N VAL A 415 -20.19 15.30 -6.38
CA VAL A 415 -19.79 14.35 -5.33
C VAL A 415 -18.28 14.11 -5.36
N LEU A 416 -17.67 13.92 -6.54
CA LEU A 416 -16.23 13.72 -6.70
C LEU A 416 -15.42 14.98 -6.32
N GLU A 417 -15.95 16.18 -6.54
CA GLU A 417 -15.37 17.43 -6.04
C GLU A 417 -15.42 17.49 -4.52
N PHE A 418 -16.57 17.17 -3.90
CA PHE A 418 -16.67 17.11 -2.44
C PHE A 418 -15.64 16.13 -1.85
N VAL A 419 -15.55 14.91 -2.39
CA VAL A 419 -14.52 13.92 -2.01
C VAL A 419 -13.11 14.52 -2.16
N SER A 420 -12.82 15.15 -3.30
CA SER A 420 -11.52 15.76 -3.57
C SER A 420 -11.18 16.90 -2.60
N SER A 421 -12.18 17.62 -2.11
CA SER A 421 -12.01 18.75 -1.20
C SER A 421 -11.68 18.36 0.25
N LEU A 422 -11.84 17.09 0.65
CA LEU A 422 -11.61 16.64 2.04
C LEU A 422 -10.19 16.91 2.56
N SER A 423 -9.20 16.93 1.66
CA SER A 423 -7.79 17.19 1.99
C SER A 423 -7.30 18.62 1.65
N ALA A 424 -8.19 19.51 1.19
CA ALA A 424 -7.80 20.82 0.63
C ALA A 424 -7.39 21.88 1.67
N SER A 425 -7.86 21.77 2.91
CA SER A 425 -7.51 22.70 4.01
C SER A 425 -6.31 22.18 4.82
N PRO A 426 -5.53 23.03 5.51
CA PRO A 426 -4.49 22.57 6.42
C PRO A 426 -5.03 21.59 7.49
N VAL A 427 -4.31 20.49 7.71
CA VAL A 427 -4.66 19.41 8.65
C VAL A 427 -5.06 19.88 10.05
N THR A 428 -4.46 20.96 10.56
CA THR A 428 -4.80 21.56 11.87
C THR A 428 -6.24 22.10 11.93
N ASN A 429 -6.86 22.35 10.78
CA ASN A 429 -8.21 22.88 10.63
C ASN A 429 -9.23 21.75 10.35
N TRP A 430 -8.82 20.48 10.41
CA TRP A 430 -9.71 19.33 10.20
C TRP A 430 -10.48 18.96 11.48
N GLY A 431 -9.93 19.24 12.66
CA GLY A 431 -10.59 19.03 13.95
C GLY A 431 -10.47 17.58 14.47
N GLY A 432 -11.23 17.25 15.53
CA GLY A 432 -11.26 15.92 16.13
C GLY A 432 -12.51 15.11 15.76
N THR A 433 -12.46 13.80 15.99
CA THR A 433 -13.50 12.80 15.70
C THR A 433 -14.76 13.06 16.52
N ARG A 434 -15.83 13.55 15.86
CA ARG A 434 -17.16 13.77 16.46
C ARG A 434 -18.27 13.47 15.44
N PRO A 435 -18.74 12.22 15.35
CA PRO A 435 -19.66 11.78 14.29
C PRO A 435 -21.14 12.06 14.56
N TRP A 436 -21.49 12.56 15.75
CA TRP A 436 -22.87 12.53 16.26
C TRP A 436 -23.87 13.28 15.39
N ASP A 437 -23.50 14.45 14.87
CA ASP A 437 -24.42 15.28 14.09
C ASP A 437 -24.73 14.63 12.74
N SER A 438 -23.72 14.11 12.03
CA SER A 438 -23.88 13.34 10.79
C SER A 438 -24.62 12.02 10.98
N LEU A 439 -24.35 11.29 12.08
CA LEU A 439 -25.11 10.07 12.42
C LEU A 439 -26.57 10.38 12.75
N ASN A 440 -26.85 11.42 13.53
CA ASN A 440 -28.22 11.82 13.83
C ASN A 440 -28.98 12.23 12.56
N LEU A 441 -28.33 12.95 11.65
CA LEU A 441 -28.87 13.34 10.35
C LEU A 441 -29.15 12.13 9.46
N ALA A 442 -28.19 11.21 9.33
CA ALA A 442 -28.36 10.01 8.51
C ALA A 442 -29.46 9.07 9.02
N PHE A 443 -29.60 8.87 10.33
CA PHE A 443 -30.68 8.07 10.91
C PHE A 443 -32.06 8.76 10.84
N SER A 444 -32.10 10.07 10.62
CA SER A 444 -33.35 10.82 10.39
C SER A 444 -33.83 10.77 8.93
N ASN A 445 -32.96 10.39 7.99
CA ASN A 445 -33.30 10.24 6.58
C ASN A 445 -34.08 8.93 6.35
N ASN A 446 -35.38 9.06 6.04
CA ASN A 446 -36.29 7.93 5.85
C ASN A 446 -36.23 7.33 4.43
N GLU A 447 -35.62 8.01 3.47
CA GLU A 447 -35.51 7.56 2.07
C GLU A 447 -34.30 6.64 1.84
N ALA A 448 -33.25 6.80 2.67
CA ALA A 448 -32.09 5.93 2.64
C ALA A 448 -32.41 4.52 3.17
N THR A 449 -31.79 3.51 2.55
CA THR A 449 -31.88 2.10 2.96
C THR A 449 -30.57 1.55 3.51
N ALA A 450 -29.41 2.15 3.19
CA ALA A 450 -28.13 1.78 3.81
C ALA A 450 -27.27 2.99 4.24
N ILE A 451 -26.47 2.80 5.28
CA ILE A 451 -25.42 3.71 5.75
C ILE A 451 -24.07 2.99 5.64
N PHE A 452 -23.06 3.67 5.09
CA PHE A 452 -21.66 3.26 5.17
C PHE A 452 -20.90 4.29 6.01
N PHE A 453 -20.53 3.91 7.22
CA PHE A 453 -19.85 4.78 8.18
C PHE A 453 -18.37 4.37 8.33
N MET A 454 -17.45 5.31 8.12
CA MET A 454 -16.01 5.04 8.16
C MET A 454 -15.25 5.99 9.08
N THR A 455 -14.32 5.45 9.88
CA THR A 455 -13.44 6.21 10.77
C THR A 455 -12.10 5.53 11.02
N ASP A 456 -11.08 6.30 11.42
CA ASP A 456 -9.76 5.79 11.78
C ASP A 456 -9.47 5.80 13.29
N GLY A 457 -10.49 6.09 14.10
CA GLY A 457 -10.38 6.16 15.54
C GLY A 457 -11.73 6.25 16.26
N ASP A 458 -11.65 6.34 17.58
CA ASP A 458 -12.82 6.52 18.43
C ASP A 458 -13.22 8.00 18.56
N PRO A 459 -14.51 8.32 18.78
CA PRO A 459 -14.97 9.67 19.10
C PRO A 459 -14.17 10.31 20.25
N ASN A 460 -13.90 11.61 20.21
CA ASN A 460 -13.24 12.28 21.33
C ASN A 460 -14.18 12.51 22.52
N TYR A 461 -15.48 12.61 22.25
CA TYR A 461 -16.53 12.87 23.22
C TYR A 461 -17.74 11.97 22.95
N ASP A 462 -18.44 11.55 23.99
CA ASP A 462 -19.73 10.89 23.88
C ASP A 462 -20.85 11.83 23.35
N ARG A 463 -22.03 11.27 23.10
CA ARG A 463 -23.19 12.00 22.55
C ARG A 463 -23.73 13.11 23.47
N ASN A 464 -23.40 13.08 24.76
CA ASN A 464 -23.78 14.07 25.77
C ASN A 464 -22.66 15.09 26.06
N GLY A 465 -21.49 14.96 25.40
CA GLY A 465 -20.34 15.83 25.59
C GLY A 465 -19.38 15.40 26.72
N GLY A 466 -19.59 14.24 27.34
CA GLY A 466 -18.59 13.63 28.23
C GLY A 466 -17.42 13.07 27.42
N ARG A 467 -16.34 12.65 28.10
CA ARG A 467 -15.19 12.01 27.41
C ARG A 467 -15.53 10.58 27.04
N TRP A 468 -15.30 10.23 25.78
CA TRP A 468 -15.53 8.88 25.27
C TRP A 468 -14.72 7.81 26.02
N SER A 469 -15.35 6.67 26.28
CA SER A 469 -14.76 5.52 26.96
C SER A 469 -15.42 4.21 26.53
N ASN A 470 -14.85 3.08 26.96
CA ASN A 470 -15.44 1.75 26.74
C ASN A 470 -16.83 1.56 27.38
N ARG A 471 -17.22 2.42 28.33
CA ARG A 471 -18.56 2.40 28.94
C ARG A 471 -19.63 2.94 28.00
N ASP A 472 -19.23 3.74 27.01
CA ASP A 472 -20.13 4.46 26.10
C ASP A 472 -20.45 3.64 24.84
N PHE A 473 -19.72 2.54 24.61
CA PHE A 473 -19.88 1.65 23.45
C PHE A 473 -21.32 1.10 23.36
N GLN A 474 -21.77 0.35 24.38
CA GLN A 474 -23.09 -0.28 24.38
C GLN A 474 -24.24 0.73 24.46
N PRO A 475 -24.22 1.78 25.32
CA PRO A 475 -25.28 2.80 25.34
C PRO A 475 -25.42 3.55 24.02
N THR A 476 -24.30 3.85 23.35
CA THR A 476 -24.30 4.52 22.03
C THR A 476 -24.86 3.59 20.96
N ALA A 477 -24.40 2.34 20.91
CA ALA A 477 -24.90 1.35 19.96
C ALA A 477 -26.42 1.12 20.12
N ASN A 478 -26.86 0.84 21.36
CA ASN A 478 -28.28 0.68 21.68
C ASN A 478 -29.11 1.90 21.27
N THR A 479 -28.55 3.12 21.37
CA THR A 479 -29.29 4.33 20.95
C THR A 479 -29.54 4.33 19.44
N TYR A 480 -28.52 4.07 18.61
CA TYR A 480 -28.69 4.06 17.15
C TYR A 480 -29.52 2.86 16.66
N ILE A 481 -29.37 1.69 17.27
CA ILE A 481 -30.24 0.53 17.03
C ILE A 481 -31.71 0.87 17.34
N ASN A 482 -31.98 1.51 18.47
CA ASN A 482 -33.33 1.96 18.85
C ASN A 482 -33.87 3.09 17.94
N LEU A 483 -33.01 3.92 17.35
CA LEU A 483 -33.43 4.90 16.33
C LEU A 483 -33.84 4.19 15.03
N ASN A 484 -33.13 3.12 14.66
CA ASN A 484 -33.41 2.33 13.46
C ASN A 484 -34.75 1.57 13.57
N SER A 485 -35.02 0.98 14.74
CA SER A 485 -36.23 0.21 15.04
C SER A 485 -37.50 1.06 15.29
N LYS A 486 -37.52 2.34 14.90
CA LYS A 486 -38.68 3.22 15.12
C LYS A 486 -39.82 2.90 14.15
N PRO A 487 -41.09 2.87 14.61
CA PRO A 487 -42.25 2.52 13.79
C PRO A 487 -42.58 3.52 12.67
N ASN A 488 -41.90 4.66 12.60
CA ASN A 488 -42.07 5.66 11.56
C ASN A 488 -41.18 5.41 10.32
N ARG A 489 -40.31 4.40 10.34
CA ARG A 489 -39.55 3.96 9.15
C ARG A 489 -40.30 2.85 8.44
N SER A 490 -40.42 2.94 7.12
CA SER A 490 -40.97 1.88 6.26
C SER A 490 -40.03 0.67 6.16
N GLN A 491 -38.72 0.91 6.20
CA GLN A 491 -37.67 -0.12 6.23
C GLN A 491 -36.55 0.27 7.22
N PRO A 492 -35.98 -0.70 7.96
CA PRO A 492 -34.75 -0.48 8.73
C PRO A 492 -33.59 -0.14 7.80
N LEU A 493 -32.68 0.72 8.26
CA LEU A 493 -31.38 0.95 7.64
C LEU A 493 -30.47 -0.25 7.87
N GLU A 494 -29.80 -0.70 6.83
CA GLU A 494 -28.56 -1.47 6.98
C GLU A 494 -27.42 -0.52 7.37
N VAL A 495 -26.66 -0.82 8.41
CA VAL A 495 -25.57 0.07 8.88
C VAL A 495 -24.23 -0.64 8.77
N ASN A 496 -23.53 -0.41 7.67
CA ASN A 496 -22.19 -0.90 7.41
C ASN A 496 -21.14 0.01 8.05
N THR A 497 -20.14 -0.58 8.71
CA THR A 497 -19.12 0.17 9.44
C THR A 497 -17.70 -0.29 9.09
N VAL A 498 -16.82 0.67 8.82
CA VAL A 498 -15.40 0.44 8.50
C VAL A 498 -14.51 1.16 9.51
N SER A 499 -13.56 0.45 10.12
CA SER A 499 -12.53 1.07 10.96
C SER A 499 -11.12 0.86 10.41
N VAL A 500 -10.32 1.94 10.38
CA VAL A 500 -8.97 1.95 9.78
C VAL A 500 -7.87 2.07 10.83
N GLY A 501 -6.98 1.09 10.87
CA GLY A 501 -5.81 0.98 11.74
C GLY A 501 -6.11 0.78 13.22
N GLN A 502 -7.38 0.54 13.59
CA GLN A 502 -7.78 0.15 14.95
C GLN A 502 -9.11 -0.63 14.90
N ASN A 503 -9.24 -1.67 15.72
CA ASN A 503 -10.52 -2.33 16.00
C ASN A 503 -11.41 -1.43 16.87
N SER A 504 -12.69 -1.28 16.51
CA SER A 504 -13.62 -0.39 17.21
C SER A 504 -14.94 -1.12 17.55
N GLU A 505 -15.07 -1.52 18.81
CA GLU A 505 -16.15 -2.40 19.26
C GLU A 505 -17.53 -1.72 19.18
N TRP A 506 -17.63 -0.39 19.34
CA TRP A 506 -18.91 0.32 19.24
C TRP A 506 -19.47 0.33 17.80
N LEU A 507 -18.60 0.40 16.79
CA LEU A 507 -18.97 0.29 15.38
C LEU A 507 -19.47 -1.10 15.02
N LYS A 508 -18.82 -2.11 15.57
CA LYS A 508 -19.21 -3.51 15.45
C LYS A 508 -20.56 -3.79 16.11
N LEU A 509 -20.80 -3.24 17.30
CA LEU A 509 -22.10 -3.34 17.99
C LEU A 509 -23.22 -2.63 17.21
N ILE A 510 -22.95 -1.48 16.60
CA ILE A 510 -23.95 -0.76 15.77
C ILE A 510 -24.30 -1.57 14.52
N SER A 511 -23.31 -2.02 13.75
CA SER A 511 -23.58 -2.71 12.48
C SER A 511 -24.27 -4.05 12.70
N GLN A 512 -23.77 -4.88 13.63
CA GLN A 512 -24.40 -6.15 13.98
C GLN A 512 -25.83 -5.97 14.52
N GLY A 513 -26.10 -4.89 15.25
CA GLY A 513 -27.43 -4.55 15.74
C GLY A 513 -28.38 -3.94 14.71
N ALA A 514 -27.88 -3.61 13.52
CA ALA A 514 -28.63 -2.99 12.42
C ALA A 514 -28.43 -3.75 11.09
N ASN A 515 -28.27 -5.08 11.18
CA ASN A 515 -28.13 -6.02 10.05
C ASN A 515 -27.00 -5.72 9.05
N GLY A 516 -26.06 -4.84 9.38
CA GLY A 516 -24.93 -4.48 8.52
C GLY A 516 -23.63 -5.22 8.90
N ILE A 517 -22.60 -4.97 8.10
CA ILE A 517 -21.29 -5.59 8.18
C ILE A 517 -20.29 -4.63 8.86
N TYR A 518 -19.51 -5.17 9.80
CA TYR A 518 -18.31 -4.50 10.32
C TYR A 518 -17.08 -5.00 9.59
N LYS A 519 -16.21 -4.09 9.16
CA LYS A 519 -14.88 -4.41 8.63
C LYS A 519 -13.79 -3.58 9.29
N MET A 520 -12.70 -4.25 9.64
CA MET A 520 -11.48 -3.64 10.16
C MET A 520 -10.39 -3.76 9.08
N ILE A 521 -9.61 -2.70 8.89
CA ILE A 521 -8.54 -2.59 7.90
C ILE A 521 -7.29 -2.14 8.64
N ASP A 522 -6.21 -2.93 8.60
CA ASP A 522 -4.93 -2.63 9.27
C ASP A 522 -4.05 -1.61 8.50
#